data_AF-A0A915CA46-F1
#
_entry.id   AF-A0A915CA46-F1
#
_cell.length_a   1.000
_cell.length_b   1.000
_cell.length_c   1.000
_cell.angle_alpha   90.00
_cell.angle_beta   90.00
_cell.angle_gamma   90.00
#
_symmetry.space_group_name_H-M   'P 1'
#
loop_
_entity.id
_entity.type
_entity.pdbx_description
1 polymer ?
#
loop_
_entity_poly.entity_id
_entity_poly.type
_entity_poly.pdbx_seq_one_letter_code
_entity_poly.pdbx_strand_id
1 'polypeptide(L)' 'MSVAEFQKLHDQLGQLRKAGKHEEGLKHFTSDCCFMTPFRPPYGIKDAHAVMNDPKIQPYASADSKIIVDDIKV' A
#
# COMPACT_ATOMS: atom_id res chain seq x y z
N MET A 1 16.06 8.56 -4.18
CA MET A 1 14.70 9.09 -4.35
C MET A 1 14.57 10.31 -3.46
N SER A 2 14.02 11.41 -3.97
CA SER A 2 13.73 12.63 -3.20
C SER A 2 12.42 12.52 -2.42
N VAL A 3 12.23 13.37 -1.40
CA VAL A 3 10.97 13.47 -0.63
C VAL A 3 9.77 13.71 -1.54
N ALA A 4 9.91 14.61 -2.51
CA ALA A 4 8.84 14.93 -3.46
C ALA A 4 8.45 13.74 -4.35
N GLU A 5 9.43 12.97 -4.84
CA GLU A 5 9.18 11.78 -5.65
C GLU A 5 8.47 10.68 -4.86
N PHE A 6 8.87 10.49 -3.60
CA PHE A 6 8.24 9.51 -2.73
C PHE A 6 6.83 9.92 -2.34
N GLN A 7 6.60 11.19 -1.99
CA GLN A 7 5.27 11.70 -1.69
C GLN A 7 4.33 11.49 -2.89
N LYS A 8 4.81 11.81 -4.11
CA LYS A 8 4.07 11.57 -5.34
C LYS A 8 3.72 10.10 -5.53
N LEU A 9 4.67 9.18 -5.31
CA LEU A 9 4.43 7.74 -5.37
C LEU A 9 3.35 7.32 -4.33
N HIS A 10 3.44 7.84 -3.11
CA HIS A 10 2.51 7.50 -2.04
C HIS A 10 1.08 7.99 -2.32
N ASP A 11 0.95 9.20 -2.87
CA ASP A 11 -0.32 9.77 -3.31
C ASP A 11 -0.93 8.95 -4.45
N GLN A 12 -0.12 8.54 -5.43
CA GLN A 12 -0.54 7.66 -6.53
C GLN A 12 -1.04 6.31 -6.02
N LEU A 13 -0.31 5.67 -5.10
CA LEU A 13 -0.74 4.42 -4.47
C LEU A 13 -2.04 4.58 -3.68
N GLY A 14 -2.22 5.71 -2.99
CA GLY A 14 -3.48 6.05 -2.32
C GLY A 14 -4.65 6.16 -3.28
N GLN A 15 -4.47 6.82 -4.43
CA GLN A 15 -5.50 6.93 -5.46
C GLN A 15 -5.87 5.58 -6.08
N LEU A 16 -4.88 4.74 -6.40
CA LEU A 16 -5.11 3.39 -6.94
C LEU A 16 -5.90 2.52 -5.95
N ARG A 17 -5.56 2.60 -4.66
CA ARG A 17 -6.25 1.88 -3.59
C ARG A 17 -7.72 2.29 -3.47
N LYS A 18 -7.99 3.60 -3.44
CA LYS A 18 -9.37 4.14 -3.42
C LYS A 18 -10.19 3.75 -4.64
N ALA A 19 -9.53 3.64 -5.80
CA ALA A 19 -10.16 3.21 -7.05
C ALA A 19 -10.33 1.68 -7.16
N GLY A 20 -9.96 0.89 -6.14
CA GLY A 20 -10.00 -0.57 -6.18
C GLY A 20 -9.01 -1.21 -7.17
N LYS A 21 -8.05 -0.45 -7.69
CA LYS A 21 -7.05 -0.90 -8.68
C LYS A 21 -5.86 -1.58 -7.99
N HIS A 22 -6.13 -2.63 -7.23
CA HIS A 22 -5.15 -3.29 -6.38
C HIS A 22 -3.99 -3.92 -7.17
N GLU A 23 -4.27 -4.57 -8.31
CA GLU A 23 -3.24 -5.17 -9.16
C GLU A 23 -2.28 -4.12 -9.75
N GLU A 24 -2.81 -2.99 -10.23
CA GLU A 24 -1.99 -1.88 -10.71
C GLU A 24 -1.12 -1.29 -9.59
N GLY A 25 -1.69 -1.15 -8.38
CA GLY A 25 -0.95 -0.72 -7.20
C GLY A 25 0.21 -1.65 -6.86
N LEU A 26 0.00 -2.96 -6.94
CA LEU A 26 1.01 -3.98 -6.60
C LEU A 26 2.25 -3.95 -7.51
N LYS A 27 2.15 -3.40 -8.73
CA LYS A 27 3.30 -3.27 -9.65
C LYS A 27 4.38 -2.31 -9.15
N HIS A 28 4.06 -1.44 -8.20
CA HIS A 28 5.02 -0.49 -7.61
C HIS A 28 5.85 -1.09 -6.47
N PHE A 29 5.57 -2.34 -6.07
CA PHE A 29 6.23 -2.99 -4.95
C PHE A 29 7.29 -3.98 -5.45
N THR A 30 8.39 -4.08 -4.70
CA THR A 30 9.46 -5.06 -4.96
C THR A 30 9.06 -6.46 -4.51
N SER A 31 9.62 -7.49 -5.14
CA SER A 31 9.26 -8.89 -4.85
C SER A 31 9.53 -9.33 -3.41
N ASP A 32 10.44 -8.66 -2.71
CA ASP A 32 10.81 -8.86 -1.31
C ASP A 32 9.98 -8.01 -0.33
N CYS A 33 9.04 -7.20 -0.82
CA CYS A 33 8.23 -6.37 0.07
C CYS A 33 7.32 -7.23 0.97
N CYS A 34 7.09 -6.70 2.16
CA CYS A 34 6.25 -7.32 3.17
C CYS A 34 5.12 -6.37 3.57
N PHE A 35 3.90 -6.88 3.63
CA PHE A 35 2.71 -6.17 4.07
C PHE A 35 2.32 -6.66 5.47
N MET A 36 1.71 -5.77 6.24
CA MET A 36 1.27 -6.05 7.61
C MET A 36 -0.14 -5.53 7.82
N THR A 37 -0.96 -6.30 8.54
CA THR A 37 -2.28 -5.88 9.01
C THR A 37 -2.49 -6.37 10.45
N PRO A 38 -3.43 -5.80 11.22
CA PRO A 38 -3.64 -6.18 12.62
C PRO A 38 -4.15 -7.61 12.83
N PHE A 39 -4.63 -8.28 11.79
CA PHE A 39 -5.43 -9.51 11.91
C PHE A 39 -4.71 -10.77 11.46
N ARG A 40 -3.47 -10.67 10.96
CA ARG A 40 -2.70 -11.81 10.48
C ARG A 40 -1.19 -11.55 10.53
N PRO A 41 -0.37 -12.61 10.46
CA PRO A 41 1.06 -12.48 10.26
C PRO A 41 1.41 -11.70 8.98
N PRO A 42 2.61 -11.09 8.91
CA PRO A 42 3.09 -10.41 7.72
C PRO A 42 3.07 -11.33 6.48
N TYR A 43 2.86 -10.75 5.30
CA TYR A 43 2.67 -11.50 4.06
C TYR A 43 3.31 -10.77 2.86
N GLY A 44 3.65 -11.53 1.81
CA GLY A 44 4.28 -10.98 0.60
C GLY A 44 3.27 -10.59 -0.49
N ILE A 45 3.79 -10.07 -1.62
CA ILE A 45 2.98 -9.63 -2.78
C ILE A 45 2.00 -10.70 -3.26
N LYS A 46 2.41 -11.98 -3.26
CA LYS A 46 1.58 -13.09 -3.77
C LYS A 46 0.22 -13.19 -3.06
N ASP A 47 0.20 -12.91 -1.77
CA ASP A 47 -1.02 -12.98 -0.96
C ASP A 47 -1.76 -11.64 -0.90
N ALA A 48 -1.10 -10.55 -1.28
CA ALA A 48 -1.58 -9.20 -1.02
C ALA A 48 -2.91 -8.89 -1.69
N HIS A 49 -3.11 -9.34 -2.93
CA HIS A 49 -4.40 -9.16 -3.61
C HIS A 49 -5.54 -9.88 -2.89
N ALA A 50 -5.30 -11.11 -2.40
CA ALA A 50 -6.31 -11.85 -1.66
C ALA A 50 -6.61 -11.18 -0.30
N VAL A 51 -5.59 -10.71 0.41
CA VAL A 51 -5.77 -10.02 1.71
C VAL A 51 -6.54 -8.72 1.57
N MET A 52 -6.27 -7.95 0.52
CA MET A 52 -6.95 -6.68 0.28
C MET A 52 -8.46 -6.87 0.07
N ASN A 53 -8.89 -8.03 -0.41
CA ASN A 53 -10.31 -8.35 -0.60
C ASN A 53 -10.99 -8.96 0.65
N ASP A 54 -10.26 -9.13 1.77
CA ASP A 54 -10.86 -9.60 3.02
C ASP A 54 -11.83 -8.54 3.59
N PRO A 55 -13.09 -8.89 3.88
CA PRO A 55 -14.07 -7.97 4.46
C PRO A 55 -13.63 -7.33 5.78
N LYS A 56 -12.75 -7.98 6.55
CA LYS A 56 -12.18 -7.42 7.80
C LYS A 56 -11.10 -6.37 7.53
N ILE A 57 -10.46 -6.42 6.36
CA ILE A 57 -9.38 -5.51 5.96
C ILE A 57 -9.91 -4.32 5.15
N GLN A 58 -10.95 -4.54 4.32
CA GLN A 58 -11.57 -3.53 3.45
C GLN A 58 -11.87 -2.18 4.13
N PRO A 59 -12.42 -2.11 5.35
CA PRO A 59 -12.65 -0.84 6.05
C PRO A 59 -11.37 -0.05 6.32
N TYR A 60 -10.24 -0.73 6.56
CA TYR A 60 -8.94 -0.11 6.81
C TYR A 60 -8.22 0.22 5.50
N ALA A 61 -8.36 -0.63 4.50
CA ALA A 61 -7.78 -0.43 3.17
C ALA A 61 -8.37 0.80 2.46
N SER A 62 -9.66 1.06 2.63
CA SER A 62 -10.37 2.20 2.03
C SER A 62 -10.40 3.45 2.90
N ALA A 63 -9.92 3.36 4.15
CA ALA A 63 -9.89 4.49 5.07
C ALA A 63 -9.02 5.63 4.51
N ASP A 64 -9.51 6.86 4.67
CA ASP A 64 -8.74 8.04 4.36
C ASP A 64 -7.49 8.10 5.24
N SER A 65 -6.33 8.19 4.58
CA SER A 65 -5.04 8.34 5.24
C SER A 65 -4.25 9.42 4.51
N LYS A 66 -3.67 10.33 5.29
CA LYS A 66 -2.71 11.32 4.81
C LYS A 66 -1.35 10.95 5.35
N ILE A 67 -0.43 10.63 4.44
CA ILE A 67 0.97 10.35 4.78
C ILE A 67 1.77 11.59 4.43
N ILE A 68 2.53 12.08 5.40
CA ILE A 68 3.45 13.21 5.27
C ILE A 68 4.84 12.66 5.49
N VAL A 69 5.75 12.95 4.56
CA VAL A 69 7.11 12.41 4.56
C VAL A 69 8.08 13.55 4.79
N ASP A 70 8.76 13.53 5.93
CA ASP A 70 9.71 14.57 6.32
C ASP A 70 11.14 14.28 5.84
N ASP A 71 11.52 12.99 5.76
CA ASP A 71 12.86 12.54 5.36
C ASP A 71 12.80 11.16 4.69
N ILE A 72 13.80 10.87 3.85
CA ILE A 72 13.99 9.56 3.22
C ILE A 72 15.46 9.16 3.33
N LYS A 73 15.69 8.00 3.93
CA LYS A 73 17.00 7.35 3.96
C LYS A 73 17.02 6.24 2.92
N VAL A 74 17.94 6.33 1.97
CA VAL A 74 18.17 5.37 0.89
C VAL A 74 19.52 4.72 1.09
#